data_AF-A9DE27-F1
#
_entry.id   AF-A9DE27-F1
#
_cell.length_a   1.000
_cell.length_b   1.000
_cell.length_c   1.000
_cell.angle_alpha   90.00
_cell.angle_beta   90.00
_cell.angle_gamma   90.00
#
_symmetry.space_group_name_H-M   'P 1'
#
loop_
_entity.id
_entity.type
_entity.pdbx_description
1 polymer ?
#
loop_
_entity_poly.entity_id
_entity_poly.type
_entity_poly.pdbx_seq_one_letter_code
_entity_poly.pdbx_strand_id
1 'polypeptide(L)'
;MHRLLPISLGLMASFAVLASPAHAVDGTLTLYTSQPNTDAQQSIDAFMQAYPDVKVTFVRDGTTKIMAKLEAELAAGSTPADVLLIADSVTMEGLKARDLLMAHPDADVSAYAAGTHDADKTWFGTKLITTGIM
;
A
#
# COMPACT_ATOMS: atom_id res chain seq x y z
N MET A 1 -75.10 -13.86 6.69
CA MET A 1 -74.16 -14.92 6.23
C MET A 1 -72.76 -14.34 6.22
N HIS A 2 -71.81 -15.07 6.81
CA HIS A 2 -70.43 -14.69 7.10
C HIS A 2 -69.56 -14.40 5.86
N ARG A 3 -68.58 -13.48 5.99
CA ARG A 3 -67.14 -13.55 5.54
C ARG A 3 -66.54 -12.13 5.48
N LEU A 4 -65.65 -11.71 6.39
CA LEU A 4 -64.18 -11.91 6.44
C LEU A 4 -63.40 -11.35 5.23
N LEU A 5 -62.65 -10.25 5.40
CA LEU A 5 -61.18 -10.19 5.21
C LEU A 5 -60.58 -8.84 5.71
N PRO A 6 -59.37 -8.82 6.32
CA PRO A 6 -58.76 -7.63 6.91
C PRO A 6 -57.77 -6.89 5.99
N ILE A 7 -57.41 -5.70 6.46
CA ILE A 7 -56.40 -4.73 6.02
C ILE A 7 -55.10 -5.39 5.55
N SER A 8 -54.51 -4.88 4.48
CA SER A 8 -53.04 -4.80 4.34
C SER A 8 -52.65 -3.61 3.48
N LEU A 9 -52.34 -2.51 4.16
CA LEU A 9 -51.63 -1.36 3.64
C LEU A 9 -50.19 -1.81 3.38
N GLY A 10 -49.81 -1.97 2.11
CA GLY A 10 -48.46 -2.34 1.72
C GLY A 10 -47.48 -1.23 2.08
N LEU A 11 -46.70 -1.45 3.15
CA LEU A 11 -45.56 -0.62 3.50
C LEU A 11 -44.39 -0.99 2.55
N MET A 12 -44.25 -0.27 1.43
CA MET A 12 -42.99 -0.26 0.68
C MET A 12 -41.94 0.48 1.52
N ALA A 13 -41.20 -0.26 2.35
CA ALA A 13 -39.97 0.23 2.93
C ALA A 13 -38.89 0.26 1.84
N SER A 14 -38.69 1.43 1.23
CA SER A 14 -37.55 1.68 0.35
C SER A 14 -36.26 1.56 1.17
N PHE A 15 -35.51 0.48 0.94
CA PHE A 15 -34.16 0.30 1.48
C PHE A 15 -33.24 1.27 0.73
N ALA A 16 -33.09 2.50 1.23
CA ALA A 16 -32.07 3.40 0.76
C ALA A 16 -30.72 2.81 1.17
N VAL A 17 -29.99 2.26 0.20
CA VAL A 17 -28.58 1.90 0.36
C VAL A 17 -27.85 3.19 0.72
N LEU A 18 -27.49 3.33 1.98
CA LEU A 18 -26.52 4.32 2.43
C LEU A 18 -25.19 3.93 1.78
N ALA A 19 -24.88 4.55 0.64
CA ALA A 19 -23.53 4.58 0.13
C ALA A 19 -22.69 5.32 1.17
N SER A 20 -21.96 4.58 2.01
CA SER A 20 -20.94 5.15 2.85
C SER A 20 -19.98 5.93 1.94
N PRO A 21 -19.70 7.21 2.20
CA PRO A 21 -18.66 7.90 1.45
C PRO A 21 -17.37 7.10 1.63
N ALA A 22 -16.74 6.72 0.52
CA ALA A 22 -15.36 6.27 0.56
C ALA A 22 -14.59 7.35 1.31
N HIS A 23 -13.97 7.00 2.44
CA HIS A 23 -13.16 7.93 3.19
C HIS A 23 -12.11 8.51 2.23
N ALA A 24 -12.15 9.84 2.01
CA ALA A 24 -11.10 10.51 1.26
C ALA A 24 -9.78 10.31 2.02
N VAL A 25 -8.77 9.75 1.35
CA VAL A 25 -7.45 9.52 1.93
C VAL A 25 -6.67 10.82 1.85
N ASP A 26 -6.17 11.31 2.98
CA ASP A 26 -5.42 12.56 3.09
C ASP A 26 -4.12 12.38 3.91
N GLY A 27 -3.27 13.41 3.92
CA GLY A 27 -2.09 13.48 4.79
C GLY A 27 -0.76 13.49 4.06
N THR A 28 0.33 13.24 4.79
CA THR A 28 1.68 13.12 4.22
C THR A 28 2.12 11.66 4.23
N LEU A 29 2.55 11.16 3.08
CA LEU A 29 3.19 9.87 2.91
C LEU A 29 4.69 10.07 2.66
N THR A 30 5.54 9.36 3.40
CA THR A 30 6.99 9.43 3.26
C THR A 30 7.53 8.16 2.61
N LEU A 31 8.03 8.30 1.38
CA LEU A 31 8.61 7.21 0.60
C LEU A 31 10.14 7.18 0.71
N TYR A 32 10.71 6.06 1.14
CA TYR A 32 12.14 5.80 1.04
C TYR A 32 12.39 4.88 -0.15
N THR A 33 13.18 5.33 -1.13
CA THR A 33 13.32 4.59 -2.39
C THR A 33 14.74 4.53 -2.92
N SER A 34 15.09 3.40 -3.53
CA SER A 34 16.33 3.22 -4.29
C SER A 34 16.19 3.38 -5.79
N GLN A 35 15.01 3.78 -6.26
CA GLN A 35 14.78 3.98 -7.68
C GLN A 35 15.56 5.20 -8.23
N PRO A 36 15.84 5.23 -9.55
CA PRO A 36 16.25 6.45 -10.23
C PRO A 36 15.25 7.59 -9.94
N ASN A 37 15.75 8.82 -9.82
CA ASN A 37 14.91 9.95 -9.42
C ASN A 37 13.72 10.18 -10.36
N THR A 38 13.95 10.01 -11.67
CA THR A 38 12.91 10.16 -12.70
C THR A 38 11.77 9.14 -12.50
N ASP A 39 12.09 7.86 -12.30
CA ASP A 39 11.11 6.79 -12.08
C ASP A 39 10.29 7.03 -10.80
N ALA A 40 10.98 7.44 -9.72
CA ALA A 40 10.34 7.74 -8.44
C ALA A 40 9.36 8.92 -8.58
N GLN A 41 9.79 10.01 -9.23
CA GLN A 41 8.97 11.20 -9.41
C GLN A 41 7.73 10.89 -10.27
N GLN A 42 7.87 10.12 -11.35
CA GLN A 42 6.74 9.72 -12.19
C GLN A 42 5.70 8.92 -11.39
N SER A 43 6.16 8.02 -10.52
CA SER A 43 5.27 7.22 -9.67
C SER A 43 4.56 8.10 -8.62
N ILE A 44 5.30 9.04 -8.01
CA ILE A 44 4.77 10.01 -7.04
C ILE A 44 3.72 10.92 -7.69
N ASP A 45 4.01 11.46 -8.87
CA ASP A 45 3.11 12.36 -9.59
C ASP A 45 1.81 11.64 -9.97
N ALA A 46 1.91 10.42 -10.50
CA ALA A 46 0.74 9.60 -10.82
C ALA A 46 -0.08 9.26 -9.57
N PHE A 47 0.58 8.98 -8.44
CA PHE A 47 -0.10 8.70 -7.18
C PHE A 47 -0.84 9.94 -6.65
N MET A 48 -0.20 11.11 -6.60
CA MET A 48 -0.84 12.34 -6.15
C MET A 48 -1.93 12.83 -7.11
N GLN A 49 -1.86 12.49 -8.41
CA GLN A 49 -2.96 12.73 -9.34
C GLN A 49 -4.19 11.87 -9.01
N ALA A 50 -3.99 10.62 -8.60
CA ALA A 50 -5.07 9.72 -8.17
C ALA A 50 -5.60 10.04 -6.76
N TYR A 51 -4.74 10.57 -5.89
CA TYR A 51 -5.06 10.95 -4.52
C TYR A 51 -4.64 12.41 -4.23
N PRO A 52 -5.44 13.41 -4.66
CA PRO A 52 -5.05 14.83 -4.61
C PRO A 52 -4.84 15.39 -3.20
N ASP A 53 -5.46 14.78 -2.20
CA ASP A 53 -5.37 15.19 -0.80
C ASP A 53 -4.16 14.57 -0.08
N VAL A 54 -3.41 13.69 -0.75
CA VAL A 54 -2.15 13.12 -0.23
C VAL A 54 -0.95 13.88 -0.78
N LYS A 55 -0.06 14.28 0.14
CA LYS A 55 1.27 14.81 -0.17
C LYS A 55 2.28 13.68 -0.04
N VAL A 56 3.12 13.48 -1.06
CA VAL A 56 4.23 12.54 -0.95
C VAL A 56 5.54 13.31 -0.76
N THR A 57 6.26 12.99 0.31
CA THR A 57 7.67 13.38 0.47
C THR A 57 8.53 12.14 0.27
N PHE A 58 9.78 12.30 -0.20
CA PHE A 58 10.61 11.13 -0.45
C PHE A 58 12.09 11.37 -0.20
N VAL A 59 12.78 10.30 0.17
CA VAL A 59 14.25 10.21 0.26
C VAL A 59 14.72 9.20 -0.77
N ARG A 60 15.68 9.61 -1.59
CA ARG A 60 16.18 8.81 -2.71
C ARG A 60 17.70 8.64 -2.69
N ASP A 61 18.15 7.41 -2.49
CA ASP A 61 19.57 7.02 -2.59
C ASP A 61 19.69 5.51 -2.88
N GLY A 62 20.87 4.96 -3.11
CA GLY A 62 21.04 3.51 -3.30
C GLY A 62 20.56 2.69 -2.08
N THR A 63 20.13 1.43 -2.31
CA THR A 63 19.57 0.55 -1.27
C THR A 63 20.40 0.55 0.01
N THR A 64 21.73 0.39 -0.09
CA THR A 64 22.63 0.36 1.07
C THR A 64 22.54 1.62 1.93
N LYS A 65 22.44 2.81 1.32
CA LYS A 65 22.37 4.07 2.06
C LYS A 65 20.97 4.33 2.62
N ILE A 66 19.92 3.96 1.90
CA ILE A 66 18.54 3.99 2.42
C ILE A 66 18.43 3.09 3.66
N MET A 67 18.98 1.88 3.60
CA MET A 67 18.99 0.97 4.75
C MET A 67 19.82 1.52 5.90
N ALA A 68 21.02 2.06 5.64
CA ALA A 68 21.83 2.67 6.70
C ALA A 68 21.09 3.83 7.40
N LYS A 69 20.34 4.63 6.65
CA LYS A 69 19.49 5.70 7.20
C LYS A 69 18.34 5.12 8.03
N LEU A 70 17.62 4.14 7.51
CA LEU A 70 16.53 3.47 8.22
C LEU A 70 17.02 2.86 9.54
N GLU A 71 18.16 2.17 9.54
CA GLU A 71 18.75 1.60 10.76
C GLU A 71 19.08 2.68 11.80
N ALA A 72 19.66 3.80 11.38
CA ALA A 72 19.98 4.90 12.28
C ALA A 72 18.71 5.51 12.92
N GLU A 73 17.63 5.62 12.16
CA GLU A 73 16.34 6.12 12.65
C GLU A 73 15.64 5.16 13.59
N LEU A 74 15.63 3.86 13.25
CA LEU A 74 15.10 2.82 14.13
C LEU A 74 15.88 2.75 15.45
N ALA A 75 17.21 2.90 15.40
CA ALA A 75 18.05 2.99 16.60
C ALA A 75 17.77 4.26 17.43
N ALA A 76 17.34 5.34 16.78
CA ALA A 76 16.87 6.56 17.44
C ALA A 76 15.43 6.47 17.98
N GLY A 77 14.74 5.34 17.73
CA GLY A 77 13.42 5.00 18.29
C GLY A 77 12.25 5.19 17.34
N SER A 78 12.43 5.83 16.18
CA SER A 78 11.38 6.01 15.18
C SER A 78 11.94 6.40 13.82
N THR A 79 11.31 5.92 12.75
CA THR A 79 11.53 6.39 11.37
C THR A 79 10.30 7.14 10.87
N PRO A 80 10.46 8.21 10.07
CA PRO A 80 9.34 8.84 9.38
C PRO A 80 8.94 8.05 8.12
N ALA A 81 9.66 7.00 7.72
CA ALA A 81 9.35 6.25 6.50
C ALA A 81 8.06 5.45 6.66
N ASP A 82 7.10 5.70 5.77
CA ASP A 82 5.84 4.95 5.71
C ASP A 82 5.91 3.81 4.69
N VAL A 83 6.64 4.04 3.59
CA VAL A 83 6.80 3.08 2.49
C VAL A 83 8.26 2.95 2.13
N LEU A 84 8.70 1.70 1.97
CA LEU A 84 10.03 1.36 1.48
C LEU A 84 9.94 0.73 0.09
N LEU A 85 10.68 1.27 -0.87
CA LEU A 85 10.78 0.76 -2.24
C LEU A 85 12.25 0.59 -2.65
N ILE A 86 12.78 -0.60 -2.42
CA ILE A 86 14.19 -0.93 -2.66
C ILE A 86 14.35 -2.10 -3.65
N ALA A 87 15.59 -2.32 -4.10
CA ALA A 87 15.86 -3.12 -5.29
C ALA A 87 15.69 -4.65 -5.13
N ASP A 88 15.75 -5.21 -3.93
CA ASP A 88 15.88 -6.66 -3.74
C ASP A 88 15.01 -7.21 -2.61
N SER A 89 14.51 -8.44 -2.81
CA SER A 89 13.71 -9.16 -1.83
C SER A 89 14.52 -9.66 -0.64
N VAL A 90 15.82 -9.90 -0.78
CA VAL A 90 16.68 -10.39 0.32
C VAL A 90 16.69 -9.39 1.46
N THR A 91 16.80 -8.10 1.15
CA THR A 91 16.71 -7.03 2.15
C THR A 91 15.32 -6.97 2.77
N MET A 92 14.26 -7.14 1.99
CA MET A 92 12.88 -7.19 2.51
C MET A 92 12.66 -8.37 3.46
N GLU A 93 13.16 -9.56 3.14
CA GLU A 93 13.12 -10.74 4.02
C GLU A 93 13.87 -10.49 5.33
N GLY A 94 15.00 -9.79 5.28
CA GLY A 94 15.74 -9.38 6.48
C GLY A 94 14.94 -8.44 7.38
N LEU A 95 14.18 -7.49 6.81
CA LEU A 95 13.28 -6.61 7.54
C LEU A 95 12.08 -7.36 8.12
N LYS A 96 11.49 -8.28 7.34
CA LYS A 96 10.41 -9.17 7.80
C LYS A 96 10.83 -10.00 9.00
N ALA A 97 12.01 -10.63 8.95
CA ALA A 97 12.53 -11.44 10.06
C ALA A 97 12.70 -10.65 11.37
N ARG A 98 12.71 -9.31 11.29
CA ARG A 98 12.81 -8.39 12.42
C ARG A 98 11.49 -7.73 12.79
N ASP A 99 10.38 -8.15 12.20
CA ASP A 99 9.04 -7.60 12.43
C ASP A 99 8.93 -6.09 12.11
N LEU A 100 9.66 -5.65 11.08
CA LEU A 100 9.70 -4.24 10.67
C LEU A 100 8.79 -3.92 9.48
N LEU A 101 8.04 -4.90 8.97
CA LEU A 101 7.16 -4.75 7.82
C LEU A 101 5.72 -5.03 8.22
N MET A 102 4.81 -4.16 7.79
CA MET A 102 3.37 -4.32 8.02
C MET A 102 2.79 -5.30 7.01
N ALA A 103 2.08 -6.33 7.49
CA ALA A 103 1.35 -7.26 6.63
C ALA A 103 0.11 -6.59 6.03
N HIS A 104 -0.16 -6.87 4.75
CA HIS A 104 -1.40 -6.50 4.08
C HIS A 104 -2.16 -7.77 3.66
N PRO A 105 -2.90 -8.42 4.59
CA PRO A 105 -3.52 -9.72 4.35
C PRO A 105 -4.56 -9.71 3.22
N ASP A 106 -5.25 -8.59 3.04
CA ASP A 106 -6.30 -8.42 2.04
C ASP A 106 -5.79 -7.99 0.65
N ALA A 107 -4.45 -7.86 0.47
CA ALA A 107 -3.91 -7.46 -0.83
C ALA A 107 -4.28 -8.46 -1.93
N ASP A 108 -4.79 -7.93 -3.05
CA ASP A 108 -5.02 -8.71 -4.26
C ASP A 108 -3.69 -8.99 -4.96
N VAL A 109 -3.28 -10.25 -4.91
CA VAL A 109 -2.05 -10.75 -5.53
C VAL A 109 -2.33 -11.61 -6.75
N SER A 110 -3.57 -11.63 -7.26
CA SER A 110 -3.95 -12.44 -8.42
C SER A 110 -3.17 -12.10 -9.69
N ALA A 111 -2.69 -10.86 -9.80
CA ALA A 111 -1.86 -10.39 -10.90
C ALA A 111 -0.34 -10.65 -10.72
N TYR A 112 0.09 -11.13 -9.54
CA TYR A 112 1.50 -11.38 -9.25
C TYR A 112 1.91 -12.77 -9.74
N ALA A 113 3.11 -12.87 -10.30
CA ALA A 113 3.70 -14.17 -10.57
C ALA A 113 4.07 -14.88 -9.25
N ALA A 114 4.08 -16.21 -9.28
CA ALA A 114 4.52 -17.00 -8.14
C ALA A 114 5.97 -16.62 -7.76
N GLY A 115 6.21 -16.40 -6.46
CA GLY A 115 7.53 -16.06 -5.94
C GLY A 115 7.95 -14.58 -6.10
N THR A 116 7.07 -13.70 -6.58
CA THR A 116 7.39 -12.25 -6.70
C THR A 116 6.79 -11.39 -5.58
N HIS A 117 6.26 -12.01 -4.53
CA HIS A 117 5.75 -11.37 -3.33
C HIS A 117 5.90 -12.31 -2.14
N ASP A 118 5.81 -11.75 -0.94
CA ASP A 118 5.81 -12.52 0.30
C ASP A 118 4.50 -13.30 0.47
N ALA A 119 4.59 -14.55 0.95
CA ALA A 119 3.41 -15.36 1.28
C ALA A 119 2.58 -14.74 2.41
N ASP A 120 3.23 -14.09 3.37
CA ASP A 120 2.56 -13.37 4.48
C ASP A 120 2.16 -11.94 4.10
N LYS A 121 2.36 -11.56 2.83
CA LYS A 121 1.97 -10.26 2.26
C LYS A 121 2.57 -9.06 3.01
N THR A 122 3.81 -9.20 3.49
CA THR A 122 4.56 -8.10 4.12
C THR A 122 5.40 -7.28 3.13
N TRP A 123 5.68 -7.82 1.94
CA TRP A 123 6.31 -7.10 0.84
C TRP A 123 5.85 -7.64 -0.52
N PHE A 124 5.96 -6.79 -1.56
CA PHE A 124 5.49 -7.08 -2.90
C PHE A 124 6.50 -6.60 -3.95
N GLY A 125 6.90 -7.47 -4.89
CA GLY A 125 7.79 -7.11 -5.98
C GLY A 125 7.10 -6.23 -7.01
N THR A 126 7.68 -5.07 -7.34
CA THR A 126 7.07 -4.09 -8.26
C THR A 126 7.77 -4.03 -9.62
N LYS A 127 8.99 -4.56 -9.72
CA LYS A 127 9.80 -4.55 -10.93
C LYS A 127 10.71 -5.77 -10.94
N LEU A 128 10.90 -6.40 -12.11
CA LEU A 128 11.96 -7.37 -12.34
C LEU A 128 13.18 -6.66 -12.91
N ILE A 129 14.33 -6.80 -12.24
CA ILE A 129 15.59 -6.20 -12.64
C ILE A 129 16.52 -7.33 -13.08
N THR A 130 16.79 -7.41 -14.38
CA THR A 130 17.67 -8.44 -14.93
C THR A 130 19.12 -8.01 -14.83
N THR A 131 19.94 -8.79 -14.14
CA THR A 131 21.39 -8.65 -14.19
C THR A 131 21.91 -9.24 -15.50
N GLY A 132 22.58 -8.42 -16.31
CA GLY A 132 23.30 -8.85 -17.51
C GLY A 132 24.79 -8.60 -17.37
N ILE A 133 25.60 -9.37 -18.09
CA ILE A 133 27.02 -9.07 -18.33
C ILE A 133 27.08 -8.30 -19.65
N MET A 134 27.80 -7.18 -19.67
CA MET A 134 28.16 -6.46 -20.90
C MET A 134 29.60 -6.74 -21.28
#